data_AF-A0A968HX79-F1
#
_entry.id   AF-A0A968HX79-F1
#
_cell.length_a   1.000
_cell.length_b   1.000
_cell.length_c   1.000
_cell.angle_alpha   90.00
_cell.angle_beta   90.00
_cell.angle_gamma   90.00
#
_symmetry.space_group_name_H-M   'P 1'
#
loop_
_entity.id
_entity.type
_entity.pdbx_description
1 polymer ?
#
loop_
_entity_poly.entity_id
_entity_poly.type
_entity_poly.pdbx_seq_one_letter_code
_entity_poly.pdbx_strand_id
1 'polypeptide(L)'
;MSKEDILKSLQLLRAELAKLEGADAQTLERLALLIKDVERQVDNPESHEQREALVQNLPVLIEQFEVDHPQMTETLNQILMTLSGMGI
;
A
#
# COMPACT_ATOMS: atom_id res chain seq x y z
N MET A 1 -4.90 -10.81 -10.83
CA MET A 1 -4.64 -10.78 -9.38
C MET A 1 -5.96 -10.94 -8.68
N SER A 2 -6.12 -11.97 -7.86
CA SER A 2 -7.30 -12.13 -7.01
C SER A 2 -7.13 -11.27 -5.75
N LYS A 3 -8.21 -11.00 -5.01
CA LYS A 3 -8.15 -10.27 -3.73
C LYS A 3 -7.10 -10.87 -2.77
N GLU A 4 -6.96 -12.19 -2.79
CA GLU A 4 -6.04 -12.96 -1.96
C GLU A 4 -4.57 -12.69 -2.31
N ASP A 5 -4.27 -12.45 -3.59
CA ASP A 5 -2.91 -12.11 -4.03
C ASP A 5 -2.51 -10.71 -3.55
N ILE A 6 -3.47 -9.77 -3.55
CA ILE A 6 -3.25 -8.41 -3.04
C ILE A 6 -3.00 -8.44 -1.54
N LEU A 7 -3.84 -9.18 -0.79
CA LEU A 7 -3.67 -9.34 0.65
C LEU A 7 -2.31 -9.99 0.98
N LYS A 8 -1.90 -11.03 0.24
CA LYS A 8 -0.57 -11.62 0.39
C LYS A 8 0.55 -10.63 0.11
N SER A 9 0.42 -9.82 -0.94
CA SER A 9 1.43 -8.83 -1.32
C SER A 9 1.55 -7.73 -0.25
N LEU A 10 0.43 -7.27 0.30
CA LEU A 10 0.37 -6.34 1.43
C LEU A 10 0.98 -6.95 2.70
N GLN A 11 0.72 -8.23 2.96
CA GLN A 11 1.27 -8.92 4.12
C GLN A 11 2.79 -9.06 4.03
N LEU A 12 3.30 -9.40 2.84
CA LEU A 12 4.74 -9.43 2.56
C LEU A 12 5.35 -8.05 2.75
N LEU A 13 4.73 -7.01 2.18
CA LEU A 13 5.19 -5.64 2.33
C LEU A 13 5.25 -5.20 3.80
N ARG A 14 4.23 -5.55 4.60
CA ARG A 14 4.20 -5.27 6.04
C ARG A 14 5.30 -6.03 6.81
N ALA A 15 5.56 -7.29 6.43
CA ALA A 15 6.63 -8.07 7.05
C ALA A 15 8.01 -7.52 6.72
N GLU A 16 8.20 -7.06 5.48
CA GLU A 16 9.42 -6.38 5.04
C GLU A 16 9.56 -5.02 5.75
N LEU A 17 8.47 -4.28 5.96
CA LEU A 17 8.44 -2.99 6.68
C LEU A 17 8.91 -3.18 8.13
N ALA A 18 8.47 -4.26 8.77
CA ALA A 18 8.85 -4.60 10.13
C ALA A 18 10.34 -4.99 10.28
N LYS A 19 11.00 -5.37 9.17
CA LYS A 19 12.44 -5.66 9.13
C LYS A 19 13.27 -4.43 8.79
N LEU A 20 12.65 -3.32 8.37
CA LEU A 20 13.35 -2.09 8.06
C LEU A 20 13.75 -1.37 9.35
N GLU A 21 14.88 -1.79 9.92
CA GLU A 21 15.56 -1.09 11.00
C GLU A 21 16.35 0.10 10.41
N GLY A 22 15.75 1.30 10.41
CA GLY A 22 16.41 2.53 9.96
C GLY A 22 15.54 3.48 9.15
N ALA A 23 14.38 3.03 8.68
CA ALA A 23 13.41 3.90 8.02
C ALA A 23 12.73 4.86 9.03
N ASP A 24 12.37 6.05 8.55
CA ASP A 24 11.75 7.07 9.37
C ASP A 24 10.45 6.55 10.00
N ALA A 25 10.37 6.57 11.34
CA ALA A 25 9.24 6.01 12.09
C ALA A 25 7.89 6.63 11.66
N GLN A 26 7.90 7.90 11.25
CA GLN A 26 6.70 8.59 10.79
C GLN A 26 6.26 8.08 9.41
N THR A 27 7.22 7.79 8.53
CA THR A 27 6.92 7.24 7.20
C THR A 27 6.48 5.78 7.29
N LEU A 28 7.12 4.98 8.16
CA LEU A 28 6.70 3.60 8.47
C LEU A 28 5.27 3.55 9.00
N GLU A 29 4.91 4.44 9.92
CA GLU A 29 3.55 4.53 10.47
C GLU A 29 2.52 4.87 9.38
N ARG A 30 2.82 5.85 8.52
CA ARG A 30 1.95 6.20 7.39
C ARG A 30 1.79 5.04 6.41
N LEU A 31 2.86 4.33 6.07
CA LEU A 31 2.81 3.17 5.17
C LEU A 31 1.97 2.04 5.80
N ALA A 32 2.12 1.80 7.10
CA ALA A 32 1.33 0.81 7.83
C ALA A 32 -0.16 1.16 7.89
N LEU A 33 -0.50 2.44 8.10
CA LEU A 33 -1.88 2.92 8.04
C LEU A 33 -2.49 2.70 6.66
N LEU A 34 -1.70 2.98 5.62
CA LEU A 34 -2.14 2.87 4.24
C LEU A 34 -2.35 1.43 3.80
N ILE A 35 -1.44 0.52 4.17
CA ILE A 35 -1.60 -0.93 3.98
C ILE A 35 -2.92 -1.41 4.61
N LYS A 36 -3.17 -1.00 5.85
CA LYS A 36 -4.39 -1.35 6.59
C LYS A 36 -5.65 -0.79 5.93
N ASP A 37 -5.55 0.36 5.31
CA ASP A 37 -6.66 0.98 4.60
C ASP A 37 -6.93 0.30 3.24
N VAL A 38 -5.87 -0.12 2.54
CA VAL A 38 -5.98 -1.01 1.37
C VAL A 38 -6.66 -2.32 1.74
N GLU A 39 -6.21 -2.99 2.82
CA GLU A 39 -6.80 -4.25 3.29
C GLU A 39 -8.30 -4.08 3.56
N ARG A 40 -8.70 -2.96 4.19
CA ARG A 40 -10.12 -2.64 4.42
C ARG A 40 -10.88 -2.37 3.14
N GLN A 41 -10.29 -1.69 2.14
CA GLN A 41 -10.91 -1.46 0.83
C GLN A 41 -11.13 -2.76 0.05
N VAL A 42 -10.17 -3.67 0.10
CA VAL A 42 -10.24 -4.97 -0.55
C VAL A 42 -11.28 -5.87 0.10
N ASP A 43 -11.42 -5.80 1.43
CA ASP A 43 -12.44 -6.53 2.18
C ASP A 43 -13.83 -5.89 2.07
N ASN A 44 -13.90 -4.55 2.07
CA ASN A 44 -15.11 -3.77 2.03
C ASN A 44 -15.09 -2.65 0.95
N PRO A 45 -15.42 -2.98 -0.31
CA PRO A 45 -15.36 -2.04 -1.43
C PRO A 45 -16.51 -1.02 -1.48
N GLU A 46 -17.35 -0.90 -0.45
CA GLU A 46 -18.55 -0.06 -0.51
C GLU A 46 -18.27 1.46 -0.45
N SER A 47 -17.08 1.88 -0.02
CA SER A 47 -16.75 3.30 0.17
C SER A 47 -15.88 3.87 -0.95
N HIS A 48 -16.49 4.57 -1.90
CA HIS A 48 -15.80 5.23 -3.02
C HIS A 48 -14.82 6.32 -2.55
N GLU A 49 -15.23 7.17 -1.61
CA GLU A 49 -14.43 8.27 -1.07
C GLU A 49 -13.13 7.79 -0.40
N GLN A 50 -13.21 6.68 0.34
CA GLN A 50 -12.04 6.06 0.97
C GLN A 50 -11.06 5.53 -0.08
N ARG A 51 -11.58 5.02 -1.21
CA ARG A 51 -10.76 4.50 -2.30
C ARG A 51 -10.01 5.61 -3.02
N GLU A 52 -10.70 6.70 -3.33
CA GLU A 52 -10.09 7.86 -3.97
C GLU A 52 -9.01 8.47 -3.08
N ALA A 53 -9.29 8.62 -1.78
CA ALA A 53 -8.28 9.07 -0.82
C ALA A 53 -7.07 8.13 -0.80
N LEU A 54 -7.27 6.82 -0.85
CA LEU A 54 -6.19 5.84 -0.87
C LEU A 54 -5.32 5.97 -2.14
N VAL A 55 -5.96 6.01 -3.31
CA VAL A 55 -5.29 6.14 -4.62
C VAL A 55 -4.53 7.47 -4.73
N GLN A 56 -4.98 8.53 -4.05
CA GLN A 56 -4.31 9.83 -4.00
C GLN A 56 -3.13 9.86 -3.01
N ASN A 57 -3.24 9.18 -1.87
CA ASN A 57 -2.22 9.23 -0.82
C ASN A 57 -1.09 8.20 -0.99
N LEU A 58 -1.37 7.05 -1.63
CA LEU A 58 -0.37 6.00 -1.84
C LEU A 58 0.80 6.41 -2.73
N PRO A 59 0.62 7.12 -3.86
CA PRO A 59 1.74 7.61 -4.68
C PRO A 59 2.66 8.56 -3.90
N VAL A 60 2.09 9.48 -3.13
CA VAL A 60 2.84 10.48 -2.35
C VAL A 60 3.72 9.83 -1.27
N LEU A 61 3.25 8.74 -0.68
CA LEU A 61 4.01 7.96 0.30
C LEU A 61 5.06 7.06 -0.37
N ILE A 62 4.72 6.48 -1.52
CA ILE A 62 5.66 5.72 -2.34
C ILE A 62 6.84 6.59 -2.75
N GLU A 63 6.61 7.81 -3.23
CA GLU A 63 7.69 8.75 -3.61
C GLU A 63 8.61 9.09 -2.43
N GLN A 64 8.05 9.23 -1.22
CA GLN A 64 8.83 9.48 -0.01
C GLN A 64 9.66 8.28 0.43
N PHE A 65 9.21 7.06 0.12
CA PHE A 65 9.86 5.81 0.53
C PHE A 65 10.77 5.22 -0.56
N GLU A 66 10.59 5.60 -1.82
CA GLU A 66 11.35 5.14 -2.98
C GLU A 66 12.84 5.42 -2.84
N VAL A 67 13.19 6.54 -2.21
CA VAL A 67 14.58 6.99 -2.03
C VAL A 67 15.40 5.99 -1.22
N ASP A 68 14.80 5.42 -0.16
CA ASP A 68 15.46 4.46 0.72
C ASP A 68 15.18 3.00 0.31
N HIS A 69 14.00 2.70 -0.25
CA HIS A 69 13.54 1.32 -0.46
C HIS A 69 12.83 1.11 -1.81
N PRO A 70 13.56 1.16 -2.95
CA PRO A 70 12.97 1.06 -4.29
C PRO A 70 12.25 -0.27 -4.55
N GLN A 71 12.71 -1.37 -3.97
CA GLN A 71 12.07 -2.70 -4.15
C GLN A 71 10.69 -2.78 -3.49
N MET A 72 10.47 -2.06 -2.39
CA MET A 72 9.16 -1.98 -1.75
C MET A 72 8.19 -1.12 -2.55
N THR A 73 8.70 -0.01 -3.06
CA THR A 73 7.98 0.92 -3.93
C THR A 73 7.41 0.22 -5.16
N GLU A 74 8.16 -0.67 -5.80
CA GLU A 74 7.63 -1.50 -6.90
C GLU A 74 6.41 -2.32 -6.48
N THR A 75 6.46 -2.97 -5.32
CA THR A 75 5.36 -3.81 -4.82
C THR A 75 4.12 -2.97 -4.53
N LEU A 76 4.31 -1.79 -3.92
CA LEU A 76 3.24 -0.82 -3.66
C LEU A 76 2.61 -0.29 -4.95
N ASN A 77 3.43 0.06 -5.94
CA ASN A 77 2.95 0.49 -7.26
C ASN A 77 2.15 -0.62 -7.94
N GLN A 78 2.60 -1.87 -7.84
CA GLN A 78 1.87 -3.00 -8.41
C GLN A 78 0.51 -3.19 -7.74
N ILE A 79 0.43 -3.01 -6.42
CA ILE A 79 -0.83 -3.05 -5.66
C ILE A 79 -1.75 -1.89 -6.08
N LEU A 80 -1.23 -0.66 -6.17
CA LEU A 80 -1.96 0.52 -6.65
C LEU A 80 -2.55 0.26 -8.04
N MET A 81 -1.73 -0.20 -8.97
CA MET A 81 -2.12 -0.45 -10.35
C MET A 81 -3.15 -1.57 -10.45
N THR A 82 -3.10 -2.54 -9.54
CA THR A 82 -4.11 -3.61 -9.44
C THR A 82 -5.44 -3.09 -8.87
N LEU A 83 -5.40 -2.21 -7.86
CA LEU A 83 -6.59 -1.56 -7.30
C LEU A 83 -7.25 -0.64 -8.33
N SER A 84 -6.48 0.20 -9.02
CA SER A 84 -6.96 1.07 -10.10
C SER A 84 -7.44 0.27 -11.31
N GLY A 85 -6.74 -0.83 -11.65
CA GLY A 85 -7.08 -1.70 -12.77
C GLY A 85 -8.31 -2.57 -12.53
N MET A 86 -8.75 -2.75 -11.29
CA MET A 86 -10.02 -3.42 -10.98
C MET A 86 -11.25 -2.59 -11.38
N GLY A 87 -11.09 -1.34 -11.82
CA GLY A 87 -12.11 -0.64 -12.59
C GLY A 87 -13.45 -0.49 -11.86
N ILE A 88 -13.39 -0.14 -10.58
CA ILE A 88 -14.43 0.64 -9.91
C ILE A 88 -13.96 2.09 -9.77
#